data_AF-A0A2D5MSH2-F1
#
_entry.id   AF-A0A2D5MSH2-F1
#
_cell.length_a   1.000
_cell.length_b   1.000
_cell.length_c   1.000
_cell.angle_alpha   90.00
_cell.angle_beta   90.00
_cell.angle_gamma   90.00
#
_symmetry.space_group_name_H-M   'P 1'
#
loop_
_entity.id
_entity.type
_entity.pdbx_description
1 polymer ?
#
loop_
_entity_poly.entity_id
_entity_poly.type
_entity_poly.pdbx_seq_one_letter_code
_entity_poly.pdbx_strand_id
1 'polypeptide(L)'
;MLPRVVGSSLLPVCRDKRWGNVYFLLGKERRHPNWEDADSWADFSGSTKILDNGTFETPEQTASREAWEETASIVKFTETDHHLPIESPGKLLDDLTNGNFIFKIEFDRGNGIKYVTYVYEIPWDPSIPSRFAHLMKVLTQRFPHTRATEESQRTSNTTLRAMFNDRTHPSINSVNGFCDRSFTEKAAINLFGIPNLQKAIANDGLLIDKFGKKEYLRSSFVNRLVVIMNQLNYATIAPPVYIKYEEKIEDDTKKI
;
A
#
# COMPACT_ATOMS: atom_id res chain seq x y z
N MET A 1 -25.12 -15.30 10.31
CA MET A 1 -24.87 -14.14 9.44
C MET A 1 -23.60 -14.43 8.65
N LEU A 2 -23.60 -14.23 7.33
CA LEU A 2 -22.37 -14.44 6.54
C LEU A 2 -21.32 -13.42 6.97
N PRO A 3 -20.04 -13.81 7.08
CA PRO A 3 -19.00 -12.90 7.50
C PRO A 3 -18.85 -11.74 6.50
N ARG A 4 -18.80 -10.51 7.01
CA ARG A 4 -18.65 -9.28 6.22
C ARG A 4 -17.19 -8.91 6.11
N VAL A 5 -16.66 -8.78 4.90
CA VAL A 5 -15.33 -8.19 4.68
C VAL A 5 -15.45 -6.68 4.82
N VAL A 6 -14.63 -6.07 5.69
CA VAL A 6 -14.64 -4.62 5.94
C VAL A 6 -13.49 -3.88 5.28
N GLY A 7 -12.50 -4.62 4.80
CA GLY A 7 -11.36 -4.06 4.10
C GLY A 7 -10.45 -5.16 3.56
N SER A 8 -9.55 -4.74 2.68
CA SER A 8 -8.56 -5.62 2.10
C SER A 8 -7.25 -4.89 1.84
N SER A 9 -6.17 -5.66 1.75
CA SER A 9 -4.84 -5.16 1.51
C SER A 9 -4.03 -6.01 0.55
N LEU A 10 -3.04 -5.38 -0.06
CA LEU A 10 -1.98 -6.01 -0.82
C LEU A 10 -0.65 -5.81 -0.08
N LEU A 11 0.09 -6.89 0.11
CA LEU A 11 1.48 -6.87 0.53
C LEU A 11 2.38 -7.31 -0.63
N PRO A 12 2.96 -6.36 -1.38
CA PRO A 12 3.85 -6.69 -2.48
C PRO A 12 5.18 -7.23 -1.96
N VAL A 13 5.64 -8.31 -2.60
CA VAL A 13 6.91 -8.97 -2.34
C VAL A 13 7.69 -9.02 -3.63
N CYS A 14 9.00 -8.86 -3.59
CA CYS A 14 9.85 -9.02 -4.76
C CYS A 14 11.13 -9.77 -4.41
N ARG A 15 11.70 -10.44 -5.41
CA ARG A 15 12.94 -11.20 -5.27
C ARG A 15 14.04 -10.58 -6.13
N ASP A 16 15.12 -10.17 -5.49
CA ASP A 16 16.33 -9.77 -6.20
C ASP A 16 16.91 -10.97 -6.95
N LYS A 17 16.83 -10.94 -8.28
CA LYS A 17 17.29 -12.02 -9.16
C LYS A 17 18.81 -12.26 -9.05
N ARG A 18 19.59 -11.27 -8.60
CA ARG A 18 21.06 -11.39 -8.48
C ARG A 18 21.49 -12.16 -7.23
N TRP A 19 20.83 -11.90 -6.10
CA TRP A 19 21.24 -12.43 -4.80
C TRP A 19 20.21 -13.40 -4.18
N GLY A 20 19.03 -13.52 -4.78
CA GLY A 20 17.93 -14.35 -4.29
C GLY A 20 17.19 -13.77 -3.07
N ASN A 21 17.59 -12.60 -2.59
CA ASN A 21 17.01 -11.93 -1.42
C ASN A 21 15.56 -11.53 -1.67
N VAL A 22 14.71 -11.72 -0.66
CA VAL A 22 13.29 -11.37 -0.68
C VAL A 22 13.08 -10.05 0.07
N TYR A 23 12.32 -9.15 -0.54
CA TYR A 23 11.98 -7.85 0.01
C TYR A 23 10.47 -7.62 -0.04
N PHE A 24 9.96 -6.93 0.97
CA PHE A 24 8.58 -6.48 1.06
C PHE A 24 8.53 -4.99 0.79
N LEU A 25 7.60 -4.58 -0.06
CA LEU A 25 7.33 -3.16 -0.28
C LEU A 25 6.30 -2.70 0.75
N LEU A 26 6.72 -1.77 1.62
CA LEU A 26 5.85 -1.16 2.63
C LEU A 26 5.66 0.32 2.34
N GLY A 27 4.49 0.84 2.70
CA GLY A 27 4.17 2.26 2.68
C GLY A 27 4.18 2.86 4.08
N LYS A 28 4.73 4.07 4.22
CA LYS A 28 4.69 4.86 5.45
C LYS A 28 3.47 5.77 5.43
N GLU A 29 2.59 5.67 6.41
CA GLU A 29 1.40 6.50 6.52
C GLU A 29 1.75 7.98 6.62
N ARG A 30 1.00 8.85 5.96
CA ARG A 30 1.18 10.28 6.12
C ARG A 30 0.85 10.71 7.54
N ARG A 31 1.69 11.57 8.10
CA ARG A 31 1.47 12.14 9.43
C ARG A 31 0.12 12.85 9.51
N HIS A 32 -0.71 12.43 10.46
CA HIS A 32 -1.97 13.06 10.81
C HIS A 32 -1.96 13.32 12.32
N PRO A 33 -2.06 14.58 12.80
CA PRO A 33 -1.87 14.91 14.21
C PRO A 33 -2.77 14.17 15.20
N ASN A 34 -3.96 13.74 14.73
CA ASN A 34 -4.98 13.13 15.58
C ASN A 34 -5.07 11.60 15.41
N TRP A 35 -4.19 10.97 14.65
CA TRP A 35 -4.22 9.52 14.43
C TRP A 35 -2.97 8.88 15.00
N GLU A 36 -3.17 7.92 15.90
CA GLU A 36 -2.10 7.24 16.65
C GLU A 36 -1.16 6.44 15.72
N ASP A 37 -1.72 5.78 14.71
CA ASP A 37 -0.96 5.02 13.71
C ASP A 37 -0.31 5.89 12.62
N ALA A 38 -0.42 7.21 12.70
CA ALA A 38 0.19 8.07 11.71
C ALA A 38 1.73 7.97 11.73
N ASP A 39 2.37 8.09 10.57
CA ASP A 39 3.82 7.93 10.42
C ASP A 39 4.36 6.51 10.72
N SER A 40 3.49 5.49 10.73
CA SER A 40 3.86 4.08 10.81
C SER A 40 4.00 3.43 9.43
N TRP A 41 4.72 2.30 9.35
CA TRP A 41 4.89 1.50 8.13
C TRP A 41 3.89 0.33 8.08
N ALA A 42 3.25 0.12 6.93
CA ALA A 42 2.28 -0.95 6.73
C ALA A 42 2.25 -1.44 5.27
N ASP A 43 1.44 -2.47 5.03
CA ASP A 43 0.98 -2.89 3.70
C ASP A 43 0.07 -1.83 3.04
N PHE A 44 -0.32 -2.06 1.79
CA PHE A 44 -1.21 -1.15 1.06
C PHE A 44 -2.65 -1.58 1.25
N SER A 45 -3.45 -0.77 1.95
CA SER A 45 -4.57 -1.30 2.73
C SER A 45 -5.67 -0.26 2.90
N GLY A 46 -6.93 -0.67 2.77
CA GLY A 46 -8.05 0.24 3.08
C GLY A 46 -9.40 -0.43 3.19
N SER A 47 -10.43 0.41 3.29
CA SER A 47 -11.80 -0.02 3.54
C SER A 47 -12.54 -0.28 2.24
N THR A 48 -13.40 -1.29 2.27
CA THR A 48 -14.28 -1.64 1.15
C THR A 48 -15.27 -0.51 0.86
N LYS A 49 -15.32 0.00 -0.38
CA LYS A 49 -16.28 1.03 -0.80
C LYS A 49 -17.64 0.43 -1.15
N ILE A 50 -18.68 1.25 -1.04
CA ILE A 50 -20.02 0.96 -1.59
C ILE A 50 -20.04 1.46 -3.03
N LEU A 51 -20.44 0.59 -3.95
CA LEU A 51 -20.59 0.87 -5.38
C LEU A 51 -21.95 1.52 -5.68
N ASP A 52 -22.10 2.11 -6.85
CA ASP A 52 -23.31 2.84 -7.27
C ASP A 52 -24.59 1.98 -7.25
N ASN A 53 -24.45 0.67 -7.44
CA ASN A 53 -25.55 -0.30 -7.36
C ASN A 53 -25.92 -0.70 -5.91
N GLY A 54 -25.31 -0.08 -4.90
CA GLY A 54 -25.51 -0.36 -3.49
C GLY A 54 -24.79 -1.61 -2.96
N THR A 55 -24.01 -2.30 -3.80
CA THR A 55 -23.17 -3.44 -3.36
C THR A 55 -21.81 -2.99 -2.86
N PHE A 56 -21.09 -3.85 -2.14
CA PHE A 56 -19.73 -3.58 -1.68
C PHE A 56 -18.70 -4.05 -2.71
N GLU A 57 -17.55 -3.36 -2.79
CA GLU A 57 -16.37 -3.89 -3.49
C GLU A 57 -16.04 -5.32 -3.01
N THR A 58 -15.56 -6.18 -3.91
CA THR A 58 -14.95 -7.44 -3.49
C THR A 58 -13.61 -7.16 -2.78
N PRO A 59 -13.07 -8.13 -2.02
CA PRO A 59 -11.75 -7.98 -1.42
C PRO A 59 -10.65 -7.71 -2.47
N GLU A 60 -10.72 -8.37 -3.63
CA GLU A 60 -9.79 -8.17 -4.75
C GLU A 60 -9.89 -6.75 -5.33
N GLN A 61 -11.10 -6.24 -5.51
CA GLN A 61 -11.34 -4.85 -5.94
C GLN A 61 -10.77 -3.85 -4.93
N THR A 62 -11.02 -4.09 -3.64
CA THR A 62 -10.50 -3.24 -2.56
C THR A 62 -8.96 -3.26 -2.56
N ALA A 63 -8.33 -4.43 -2.52
CA ALA A 63 -6.87 -4.54 -2.45
C ALA A 63 -6.16 -3.97 -3.69
N SER A 64 -6.69 -4.22 -4.89
CA SER A 64 -6.11 -3.70 -6.14
C SER A 64 -6.23 -2.18 -6.25
N ARG A 65 -7.38 -1.61 -5.87
CA ARG A 65 -7.58 -0.16 -5.82
C ARG A 65 -6.64 0.50 -4.81
N GLU A 66 -6.61 0.01 -3.57
CA GLU A 66 -5.77 0.59 -2.51
C GLU A 66 -4.28 0.51 -2.87
N ALA A 67 -3.81 -0.61 -3.40
CA ALA A 67 -2.43 -0.74 -3.86
C ALA A 67 -2.09 0.25 -4.98
N TRP A 68 -2.99 0.44 -5.94
CA TRP A 68 -2.78 1.37 -7.05
C TRP A 68 -2.81 2.83 -6.61
N GLU A 69 -3.76 3.21 -5.76
CA GLU A 69 -3.87 4.55 -5.16
C GLU A 69 -2.65 4.83 -4.29
N GLU A 70 -2.39 4.02 -3.26
CA GLU A 70 -1.38 4.29 -2.24
C GLU A 70 0.07 4.15 -2.72
N THR A 71 0.33 3.39 -3.80
CA THR A 71 1.65 3.36 -4.47
C THR A 71 1.82 4.51 -5.45
N ALA A 72 0.85 5.41 -5.56
CA ALA A 72 0.78 6.46 -6.56
C ALA A 72 0.97 5.92 -8.00
N SER A 73 0.51 4.70 -8.26
CA SER A 73 0.62 4.00 -9.56
C SER A 73 2.03 3.85 -10.13
N ILE A 74 3.11 4.00 -9.34
CA ILE A 74 4.50 3.89 -9.84
C ILE A 74 5.16 2.53 -9.60
N VAL A 75 4.41 1.58 -9.05
CA VAL A 75 4.84 0.19 -8.87
C VAL A 75 4.37 -0.61 -10.07
N LYS A 76 5.29 -1.34 -10.70
CA LYS A 76 4.94 -2.38 -11.66
C LYS A 76 4.40 -3.55 -10.87
N PHE A 77 3.19 -4.00 -11.16
CA PHE A 77 2.64 -5.21 -10.56
C PHE A 77 2.99 -6.43 -11.42
N THR A 78 3.17 -6.24 -12.72
CA THR A 78 3.53 -7.31 -13.65
C THR A 78 4.73 -6.94 -14.52
N GLU A 79 5.42 -7.95 -15.07
CA GLU A 79 6.57 -7.73 -15.97
C GLU A 79 6.19 -6.97 -17.25
N THR A 80 4.90 -6.91 -17.61
CA THR A 80 4.42 -6.18 -18.80
C THR A 80 4.04 -4.72 -18.53
N ASP A 81 4.14 -4.25 -17.28
CA ASP A 81 3.83 -2.86 -16.93
C ASP A 81 5.01 -1.97 -17.35
N HIS A 82 5.13 -1.74 -18.65
CA HIS A 82 6.25 -0.99 -19.24
C HIS A 82 6.10 0.53 -19.09
N HIS A 83 4.87 1.00 -18.90
CA HIS A 83 4.55 2.42 -18.76
C HIS A 83 4.13 2.73 -17.32
N LEU A 84 4.83 3.69 -16.71
CA LEU A 84 4.49 4.24 -15.41
C LEU A 84 4.22 5.73 -15.58
N PRO A 85 3.23 6.31 -14.87
CA PRO A 85 2.31 5.65 -13.92
C PRO A 85 1.35 4.67 -14.62
N ILE A 86 0.91 3.64 -13.91
CA ILE A 86 -0.11 2.69 -14.39
C ILE A 86 -1.47 3.40 -14.42
N GLU A 87 -2.17 3.36 -15.56
CA GLU A 87 -3.44 4.07 -15.74
C GLU A 87 -4.61 3.46 -14.95
N SER A 88 -4.60 2.14 -14.71
CA SER A 88 -5.70 1.42 -14.05
C SER A 88 -5.20 0.17 -13.32
N PRO A 89 -5.81 -0.21 -12.17
CA PRO A 89 -5.48 -1.44 -11.45
C PRO A 89 -6.02 -2.71 -12.13
N GLY A 90 -6.68 -2.61 -13.31
CA GLY A 90 -7.42 -3.72 -13.93
C GLY A 90 -6.63 -5.03 -14.04
N LYS A 91 -5.36 -4.97 -14.45
CA LYS A 91 -4.53 -6.18 -14.55
C LYS A 91 -4.24 -6.83 -13.19
N LEU A 92 -3.96 -6.02 -12.17
CA LEU A 92 -3.78 -6.50 -10.80
C LEU A 92 -5.08 -7.11 -10.26
N LEU A 93 -6.22 -6.48 -10.54
CA LEU A 93 -7.54 -7.02 -10.19
C LEU A 93 -7.79 -8.38 -10.84
N ASP A 94 -7.50 -8.51 -12.13
CA ASP A 94 -7.64 -9.77 -12.87
C ASP A 94 -6.77 -10.86 -12.23
N ASP A 95 -5.51 -10.54 -11.90
CA ASP A 95 -4.62 -11.48 -11.23
C ASP A 95 -5.16 -11.92 -9.87
N LEU A 96 -5.61 -10.99 -9.03
CA LEU A 96 -6.17 -11.33 -7.72
C LEU A 96 -7.44 -12.17 -7.85
N THR A 97 -8.30 -11.86 -8.82
CA THR A 97 -9.55 -12.59 -9.09
C THR A 97 -9.28 -14.01 -9.58
N ASN A 98 -8.24 -14.20 -10.40
CA ASN A 98 -7.84 -15.49 -10.94
C ASN A 98 -6.99 -16.33 -9.98
N GLY A 99 -6.68 -15.82 -8.78
CA GLY A 99 -5.86 -16.53 -7.80
C GLY A 99 -4.36 -16.45 -8.06
N ASN A 100 -3.90 -15.52 -8.91
CA ASN A 100 -2.49 -15.29 -9.24
C ASN A 100 -1.80 -14.50 -8.12
N PHE A 101 -1.71 -15.06 -6.93
CA PHE A 101 -0.99 -14.51 -5.77
C PHE A 101 -0.26 -15.61 -5.02
N ILE A 102 0.71 -15.28 -4.17
CA ILE A 102 1.50 -16.28 -3.42
C ILE A 102 0.60 -17.00 -2.41
N PHE A 103 -0.10 -16.23 -1.57
CA PHE A 103 -1.17 -16.72 -0.70
C PHE A 103 -2.06 -15.56 -0.22
N LYS A 104 -3.22 -15.92 0.32
CA LYS A 104 -4.20 -15.01 0.92
C LYS A 104 -4.36 -15.35 2.39
N ILE A 105 -4.47 -14.33 3.24
CA ILE A 105 -4.80 -14.50 4.66
C ILE A 105 -6.12 -13.80 4.95
N GLU A 106 -7.01 -14.49 5.66
CA GLU A 106 -8.23 -13.92 6.22
C GLU A 106 -8.07 -13.78 7.73
N PHE A 107 -8.14 -12.55 8.22
CA PHE A 107 -8.12 -12.22 9.65
C PHE A 107 -9.55 -12.01 10.13
N ASP A 108 -10.00 -12.83 11.08
CA ASP A 108 -11.27 -12.61 11.78
C ASP A 108 -11.08 -11.52 12.84
N ARG A 109 -11.84 -10.43 12.73
CA ARG A 109 -11.85 -9.32 13.68
C ARG A 109 -13.01 -9.41 14.68
N GLY A 110 -13.60 -10.60 14.83
CA GLY A 110 -14.75 -10.83 15.68
C GLY A 110 -16.06 -10.34 15.04
N ASN A 111 -17.19 -10.73 15.63
CA ASN A 111 -18.54 -10.35 15.17
C ASN A 111 -18.82 -10.68 13.69
N GLY A 112 -18.14 -11.70 13.14
CA GLY A 112 -18.24 -12.05 11.73
C GLY A 112 -17.61 -11.02 10.78
N ILE A 113 -16.75 -10.13 11.27
CA ILE A 113 -16.03 -9.17 10.45
C ILE A 113 -14.70 -9.77 10.01
N LYS A 114 -14.38 -9.68 8.72
CA LYS A 114 -13.13 -10.17 8.15
C LYS A 114 -12.31 -9.06 7.52
N TYR A 115 -11.00 -9.22 7.58
CA TYR A 115 -10.02 -8.43 6.82
C TYR A 115 -9.16 -9.37 5.97
N VAL A 116 -8.94 -9.04 4.71
CA VAL A 116 -8.26 -9.93 3.75
C VAL A 116 -6.97 -9.32 3.27
N THR A 117 -5.85 -10.04 3.39
CA THR A 117 -4.55 -9.60 2.88
C THR A 117 -4.07 -10.56 1.80
N TYR A 118 -3.71 -10.02 0.64
CA TYR A 118 -3.08 -10.75 -0.45
C TYR A 118 -1.58 -10.52 -0.44
N VAL A 119 -0.79 -11.60 -0.45
CA VAL A 119 0.67 -11.52 -0.63
C VAL A 119 0.97 -11.80 -2.10
N TYR A 120 1.53 -10.81 -2.79
CA TYR A 120 1.62 -10.80 -4.25
C TYR A 120 3.05 -10.53 -4.71
N GLU A 121 3.56 -11.30 -5.66
CA GLU A 121 4.92 -11.11 -6.18
C GLU A 121 4.93 -10.04 -7.28
N ILE A 122 5.69 -8.96 -7.08
CA ILE A 122 5.94 -7.92 -8.08
C ILE A 122 7.36 -8.07 -8.67
N PRO A 123 7.59 -7.56 -9.90
CA PRO A 123 8.93 -7.47 -10.47
C PRO A 123 9.91 -6.74 -9.56
N TRP A 124 11.14 -7.27 -9.46
CA TRP A 124 12.21 -6.62 -8.72
C TRP A 124 12.58 -5.27 -9.34
N ASP A 125 12.43 -4.21 -8.55
CA ASP A 125 12.79 -2.86 -8.96
C ASP A 125 13.28 -2.03 -7.76
N PRO A 126 14.61 -1.93 -7.56
CA PRO A 126 15.19 -1.22 -6.41
C PRO A 126 15.00 0.30 -6.52
N SER A 127 14.54 0.83 -7.65
CA SER A 127 14.35 2.27 -7.84
C SER A 127 12.97 2.78 -7.40
N ILE A 128 12.04 1.88 -7.05
CA ILE A 128 10.69 2.20 -6.55
C ILE A 128 10.71 3.30 -5.48
N PRO A 129 11.51 3.22 -4.39
CA PRO A 129 11.50 4.24 -3.34
C PRO A 129 11.90 5.62 -3.84
N SER A 130 12.91 5.69 -4.71
CA SER A 130 13.39 6.97 -5.27
C SER A 130 12.37 7.58 -6.23
N ARG A 131 11.73 6.76 -7.08
CA ARG A 131 10.68 7.24 -8.01
C ARG A 131 9.48 7.77 -7.25
N PHE A 132 9.01 7.05 -6.25
CA PHE A 132 7.91 7.50 -5.40
C PHE A 132 8.24 8.81 -4.69
N ALA A 133 9.41 8.91 -4.08
CA ALA A 133 9.84 10.14 -3.41
C ALA A 133 9.91 11.34 -4.38
N HIS A 134 10.33 11.12 -5.63
CA HIS A 134 10.32 12.14 -6.67
C HIS A 134 8.89 12.54 -7.04
N LEU A 135 8.02 11.57 -7.33
CA LEU A 135 6.62 11.81 -7.67
C LEU A 135 5.87 12.54 -6.55
N MET A 136 6.03 12.10 -5.30
CA MET A 136 5.38 12.73 -4.15
C MET A 136 5.76 14.18 -3.94
N LYS A 137 7.03 14.54 -4.22
CA LYS A 137 7.43 15.96 -4.22
C LYS A 137 6.64 16.76 -5.24
N VAL A 138 6.35 16.20 -6.41
CA VAL A 138 5.57 16.88 -7.44
C VAL A 138 4.09 16.93 -7.08
N LEU A 139 3.48 15.82 -6.68
CA LEU A 139 2.05 15.73 -6.35
C LEU A 139 1.67 16.59 -5.13
N THR A 140 2.57 16.76 -4.16
CA THR A 140 2.30 17.51 -2.93
C THR A 140 2.78 18.96 -2.97
N GLN A 141 3.60 19.34 -3.96
CA GLN A 141 3.94 20.74 -4.18
C GLN A 141 2.66 21.50 -4.50
N ARG A 142 2.25 22.36 -3.56
CA ARG A 142 1.14 23.30 -3.76
C ARG A 142 1.56 24.25 -4.89
N PHE A 143 1.12 23.97 -6.11
CA PHE A 143 1.10 25.00 -7.13
C PHE A 143 0.13 26.08 -6.62
N PRO A 144 0.57 27.34 -6.44
CA PRO A 144 -0.29 28.42 -5.97
C PRO A 144 -1.28 28.81 -7.08
N HIS A 145 -2.22 27.94 -7.43
CA HIS A 145 -3.26 28.22 -8.41
C HIS A 145 -4.28 29.22 -7.89
N THR A 146 -4.43 29.36 -6.57
CA THR A 146 -5.37 30.31 -5.94
C THR A 146 -4.85 31.73 -5.79
N ARG A 147 -3.59 32.03 -6.18
CA ARG A 147 -3.05 33.41 -6.17
C ARG A 147 -2.57 33.91 -7.53
N ALA A 148 -2.55 33.06 -8.55
CA ALA A 148 -2.19 33.46 -9.91
C ALA A 148 -3.42 34.05 -10.62
N THR A 149 -3.62 35.36 -10.47
CA THR A 149 -4.65 36.13 -11.20
C THR A 149 -4.28 36.34 -12.67
N GLU A 150 -3.02 36.14 -13.05
CA GLU A 150 -2.52 36.36 -14.41
C GLU A 150 -2.13 35.06 -15.13
N GLU A 151 -2.49 34.98 -16.42
CA GLU A 151 -2.18 33.89 -17.37
C GLU A 151 -0.67 33.58 -17.46
N SER A 152 0.18 34.59 -17.25
CA SER A 152 1.65 34.53 -17.27
C SER A 152 2.24 33.72 -16.11
N GLN A 153 1.60 33.74 -14.94
CA GLN A 153 2.01 32.97 -13.76
C GLN A 153 1.51 31.52 -13.81
N ARG A 154 0.45 31.26 -14.59
CA ARG A 154 0.01 29.89 -14.92
C ARG A 154 1.00 29.19 -15.86
N THR A 155 1.72 29.96 -16.68
CA THR A 155 2.67 29.48 -17.68
C THR A 155 4.11 29.39 -17.18
N SER A 156 4.51 30.05 -16.08
CA SER A 156 5.87 29.91 -15.52
C SER A 156 6.10 28.61 -14.72
N ASN A 157 5.04 27.85 -14.39
CA ASN A 157 5.14 26.49 -13.83
C ASN A 157 5.40 25.42 -14.91
N THR A 158 5.73 25.83 -16.13
CA THR A 158 5.83 24.99 -17.34
C THR A 158 6.86 23.88 -17.28
N THR A 159 7.86 23.86 -16.40
CA THR A 159 8.86 22.77 -16.41
C THR A 159 8.35 21.52 -15.70
N LEU A 160 7.71 21.68 -14.53
CA LEU A 160 7.00 20.58 -13.86
C LEU A 160 5.66 20.32 -14.54
N ARG A 161 4.96 21.36 -15.03
CA ARG A 161 3.84 21.16 -15.93
C ARG A 161 4.27 20.43 -17.18
N ALA A 162 5.40 20.65 -17.83
CA ALA A 162 5.81 19.89 -19.03
C ALA A 162 6.07 18.41 -18.72
N MET A 163 6.59 18.10 -17.52
CA MET A 163 6.71 16.71 -17.05
C MET A 163 5.35 16.04 -16.73
N PHE A 164 4.28 16.83 -16.54
CA PHE A 164 2.91 16.36 -16.20
C PHE A 164 1.79 16.90 -17.14
N ASN A 165 2.15 17.59 -18.23
CA ASN A 165 1.25 18.29 -19.17
C ASN A 165 0.77 17.32 -20.23
N ASP A 166 1.47 16.20 -20.36
CA ASP A 166 0.81 14.98 -20.77
C ASP A 166 -0.07 14.58 -19.60
N ARG A 167 -1.36 14.81 -19.75
CA ARG A 167 -2.47 14.61 -18.81
C ARG A 167 -2.65 13.13 -18.40
N THR A 168 -1.59 12.42 -18.06
CA THR A 168 -1.53 10.95 -18.03
C THR A 168 -1.43 10.37 -16.63
N HIS A 169 -1.14 11.17 -15.59
CA HIS A 169 -1.15 10.62 -14.23
C HIS A 169 -2.62 10.41 -13.77
N PRO A 170 -3.03 9.20 -13.38
CA PRO A 170 -4.41 8.90 -13.05
C PRO A 170 -4.94 9.68 -11.84
N SER A 171 -4.06 10.11 -10.94
CA SER A 171 -4.43 10.91 -9.78
C SER A 171 -4.77 12.37 -10.08
N ILE A 172 -4.38 12.91 -11.25
CA ILE A 172 -4.56 14.33 -11.56
C ILE A 172 -5.86 14.52 -12.32
N ASN A 173 -6.79 15.25 -11.71
CA ASN A 173 -8.04 15.61 -12.38
C ASN A 173 -7.76 16.54 -13.57
N SER A 174 -8.16 16.11 -14.77
CA SER A 174 -7.89 16.83 -16.02
C SER A 174 -8.59 18.18 -16.15
N VAL A 175 -9.66 18.42 -15.37
CA VAL A 175 -10.46 19.65 -15.40
C VAL A 175 -9.83 20.73 -14.52
N ASN A 176 -9.41 20.38 -13.30
CA ASN A 176 -8.97 21.35 -12.29
C ASN A 176 -7.50 21.21 -11.87
N GLY A 177 -6.81 20.17 -12.33
CA GLY A 177 -5.40 19.90 -12.02
C GLY A 177 -5.13 19.47 -10.59
N PHE A 178 -6.15 19.22 -9.77
CA PHE A 178 -5.96 18.73 -8.41
C PHE A 178 -5.62 17.24 -8.41
N CYS A 179 -4.64 16.88 -7.58
CA CYS A 179 -4.33 15.50 -7.27
C CYS A 179 -5.36 14.95 -6.27
N ASP A 180 -5.94 13.79 -6.56
CA ASP A 180 -6.73 13.05 -5.59
C ASP A 180 -5.86 12.70 -4.38
N ARG A 181 -6.42 12.88 -3.19
CA ARG A 181 -5.74 12.68 -1.93
C ARG A 181 -5.42 11.21 -1.68
N SER A 182 -6.22 10.27 -2.22
CA SER A 182 -5.97 8.82 -2.10
C SER A 182 -4.58 8.42 -2.58
N PHE A 183 -4.05 9.12 -3.60
CA PHE A 183 -2.70 8.89 -4.15
C PHE A 183 -1.57 9.51 -3.33
N THR A 184 -1.91 10.22 -2.25
CA THR A 184 -0.95 10.92 -1.39
C THR A 184 -1.07 10.51 0.07
N GLU A 185 -1.76 9.39 0.34
CA GLU A 185 -1.96 8.87 1.69
C GLU A 185 -0.67 8.31 2.29
N LYS A 186 0.22 7.72 1.48
CA LYS A 186 1.56 7.34 1.92
C LYS A 186 2.53 8.51 1.78
N ALA A 187 3.29 8.78 2.83
CA ALA A 187 4.37 9.78 2.83
C ALA A 187 5.67 9.24 2.22
N ALA A 188 5.89 7.92 2.29
CA ALA A 188 7.06 7.26 1.73
C ALA A 188 6.72 5.80 1.40
N ILE A 189 7.52 5.17 0.54
CA ILE A 189 7.53 3.71 0.37
C ILE A 189 8.97 3.22 0.41
N ASN A 190 9.20 1.99 0.86
CA ASN A 190 10.54 1.41 0.91
C ASN A 190 10.50 -0.12 0.87
N LEU A 191 11.63 -0.72 0.48
CA LEU A 191 11.84 -2.17 0.42
C LEU A 191 12.53 -2.63 1.70
N PHE A 192 11.93 -3.59 2.41
CA PHE A 192 12.47 -4.17 3.63
C PHE A 192 12.71 -5.67 3.45
N GLY A 193 13.94 -6.11 3.73
CA GLY A 193 14.28 -7.53 3.67
C GLY A 193 13.72 -8.32 4.85
N ILE A 194 13.63 -9.64 4.69
CA ILE A 194 13.21 -10.58 5.76
C ILE A 194 13.90 -10.31 7.11
N PRO A 195 15.25 -10.15 7.18
CA PRO A 195 15.92 -9.90 8.46
C PRO A 195 15.48 -8.59 9.13
N ASN A 196 15.18 -7.55 8.36
CA ASN A 196 14.70 -6.27 8.90
C ASN A 196 13.34 -6.45 9.57
N LEU A 197 12.43 -7.18 8.91
CA LEU A 197 11.08 -7.42 9.41
C LEU A 197 11.06 -8.36 10.62
N GLN A 198 11.88 -9.42 10.62
CA GLN A 198 12.04 -10.28 11.79
C GLN A 198 12.56 -9.50 13.00
N LYS A 199 13.55 -8.64 12.79
CA LYS A 199 14.05 -7.74 13.84
C LYS A 199 12.94 -6.81 14.33
N ALA A 200 12.15 -6.22 13.42
CA ALA A 200 11.06 -5.33 13.81
C ALA A 200 10.00 -6.04 14.64
N ILE A 201 9.57 -7.23 14.25
CA ILE A 201 8.65 -8.08 15.03
C ILE A 201 9.21 -8.35 16.44
N ALA A 202 10.49 -8.71 16.54
CA ALA A 202 11.13 -9.01 17.81
C ALA A 202 11.36 -7.77 18.71
N ASN A 203 11.20 -6.56 18.17
CA ASN A 203 11.40 -5.29 18.88
C ASN A 203 10.11 -4.45 18.86
N ASP A 204 8.96 -5.09 19.10
CA ASP A 204 7.65 -4.43 19.22
C ASP A 204 7.32 -3.48 18.06
N GLY A 205 7.64 -3.90 16.84
CA GLY A 205 7.40 -3.14 15.62
C GLY A 205 8.47 -2.09 15.27
N LEU A 206 9.53 -1.90 16.06
CA LEU A 206 10.59 -0.94 15.75
C LEU A 206 11.35 -1.33 14.47
N LEU A 207 11.10 -0.62 13.37
CA LEU A 207 11.62 -0.96 12.05
C LEU A 207 12.93 -0.24 11.73
N ILE A 208 13.03 1.04 12.09
CA ILE A 208 14.21 1.88 11.88
C ILE A 208 14.58 2.54 13.20
N ASP A 209 15.83 2.39 13.61
CA ASP A 209 16.45 3.15 14.68
C ASP A 209 17.79 3.69 14.18
N LYS A 210 17.83 4.97 13.80
CA LYS A 210 19.02 5.60 13.24
C LYS A 210 19.10 7.07 13.62
N PHE A 211 20.20 7.48 14.24
CA PHE A 211 20.46 8.87 14.64
C PHE A 211 19.33 9.49 15.49
N GLY A 212 18.76 8.71 16.40
CA GLY A 212 17.64 9.14 17.25
C GLY A 212 16.28 9.18 16.53
N LYS A 213 16.22 8.92 15.23
CA LYS A 213 14.97 8.71 14.49
C LYS A 213 14.51 7.28 14.69
N LYS A 214 13.33 7.12 15.28
CA LYS A 214 12.64 5.83 15.42
C LYS A 214 11.42 5.80 14.50
N GLU A 215 11.27 4.73 13.73
CA GLU A 215 10.08 4.49 12.90
C GLU A 215 9.56 3.07 13.17
N TYR A 216 8.25 2.95 13.25
CA TYR A 216 7.57 1.73 13.67
C TYR A 216 6.69 1.16 12.56
N LEU A 217 6.50 -0.16 12.57
CA LEU A 217 5.40 -0.81 11.89
C LEU A 217 4.09 -0.47 12.59
N ARG A 218 2.99 -0.40 11.83
CA ARG A 218 1.65 -0.24 12.39
C ARG A 218 1.31 -1.45 13.28
N SER A 219 0.80 -1.23 14.48
CA SER A 219 0.56 -2.31 15.47
C SER A 219 -0.31 -3.44 14.90
N SER A 220 -1.42 -3.11 14.24
CA SER A 220 -2.28 -4.11 13.59
C SER A 220 -1.59 -4.86 12.44
N PHE A 221 -0.60 -4.24 11.79
CA PHE A 221 0.17 -4.87 10.73
C PHE A 221 1.24 -5.82 11.29
N VAL A 222 1.84 -5.53 12.46
CA VAL A 222 2.80 -6.44 13.11
C VAL A 222 2.19 -7.83 13.32
N ASN A 223 0.97 -7.91 13.84
CA ASN A 223 0.27 -9.18 14.06
C ASN A 223 0.09 -9.95 12.74
N ARG A 224 -0.32 -9.25 11.67
CA ARG A 224 -0.46 -9.87 10.34
C ARG A 224 0.90 -10.34 9.80
N LEU A 225 1.94 -9.53 10.00
CA LEU A 225 3.27 -9.83 9.51
C LEU A 225 3.85 -11.08 10.18
N VAL A 226 3.62 -11.30 11.47
CA VAL A 226 4.00 -12.55 12.15
C VAL A 226 3.41 -13.78 11.43
N VAL A 227 2.11 -13.73 11.10
CA VAL A 227 1.44 -14.81 10.38
C VAL A 227 2.04 -15.01 8.98
N ILE A 228 2.27 -13.92 8.25
CA ILE A 228 2.87 -13.93 6.91
C ILE A 228 4.28 -14.55 6.94
N MET A 229 5.11 -14.14 7.90
CA MET A 229 6.48 -14.62 8.03
C MET A 229 6.52 -16.11 8.41
N ASN A 230 5.62 -16.55 9.28
CA ASN A 230 5.47 -17.98 9.59
C ASN A 230 5.04 -18.76 8.35
N GLN A 231 4.05 -18.28 7.60
CA GLN A 231 3.58 -18.93 6.38
C GLN A 231 4.71 -19.06 5.33
N LEU A 232 5.53 -18.03 5.16
CA LEU A 232 6.66 -18.05 4.24
C LEU A 232 7.74 -19.05 4.69
N ASN A 233 8.03 -19.14 5.98
CA ASN A 233 8.93 -20.16 6.51
C ASN A 233 8.38 -21.57 6.28
N TYR A 234 7.07 -21.80 6.47
CA TYR A 234 6.45 -23.09 6.17
C TYR A 234 6.45 -23.42 4.67
N ALA A 235 6.25 -22.44 3.79
CA ALA A 235 6.28 -22.62 2.34
C ALA A 235 7.66 -23.02 1.81
N THR A 236 8.75 -22.69 2.51
CA THR A 236 10.08 -23.22 2.18
C THR A 236 10.25 -24.71 2.49
N ILE A 237 9.30 -25.31 3.24
CA ILE A 237 9.35 -26.69 3.72
C ILE A 237 8.21 -27.55 3.13
N ALA A 238 7.09 -26.95 2.71
CA ALA A 238 5.88 -27.67 2.27
C ALA A 238 5.04 -26.87 1.22
N PRO A 239 4.18 -27.52 0.41
CA PRO A 239 3.30 -26.85 -0.57
C PRO A 239 2.28 -25.90 0.08
N PRO A 240 1.71 -24.92 -0.66
CA PRO A 240 0.87 -23.86 -0.11
C PRO A 240 -0.37 -24.41 0.62
N VAL A 241 -0.54 -24.00 1.88
CA VAL A 241 -1.67 -24.36 2.75
C VAL A 241 -2.53 -23.13 3.03
N TYR A 242 -3.85 -23.25 2.87
CA TYR A 242 -4.81 -22.25 3.34
C TYR A 242 -4.90 -22.31 4.88
N ILE A 243 -4.58 -21.21 5.57
CA ILE A 243 -4.65 -21.13 7.03
C ILE A 243 -5.62 -20.04 7.45
N LYS A 244 -6.64 -20.42 8.23
CA LYS A 244 -7.58 -19.50 8.89
C LYS A 244 -7.00 -19.10 10.24
N TYR A 245 -6.78 -17.80 10.48
CA TYR A 245 -6.34 -17.28 11.78
C TYR A 245 -7.49 -16.54 12.47
N GLU A 246 -7.74 -16.90 13.73
CA GLU A 246 -8.71 -16.22 14.60
C GLU A 246 -7.93 -15.35 15.59
N GLU A 247 -8.02 -14.02 15.43
CA GLU A 247 -7.43 -13.08 16.38
C GLU A 247 -8.36 -13.00 17.59
N LYS A 248 -7.89 -13.46 18.76
CA LYS A 248 -8.60 -13.22 20.02
C LYS A 248 -8.43 -11.74 20.37
N ILE A 249 -9.41 -10.92 20.00
CA ILE A 249 -9.49 -9.54 20.48
C ILE A 249 -9.82 -9.63 21.98
N GLU A 250 -8.84 -9.34 22.82
CA GLU A 250 -9.12 -9.05 24.23
C GLU A 250 -9.92 -7.75 24.27
N ASP A 251 -11.15 -7.86 24.77
CA ASP A 251 -12.10 -6.76 24.86
C ASP A 251 -11.62 -5.76 25.93
N ASP A 252 -10.85 -4.76 25.50
CA ASP A 252 -10.26 -3.73 26.37
C ASP A 252 -11.27 -2.67 26.84
N THR A 253 -12.58 -2.95 26.70
CA THR A 253 -13.69 -2.06 27.12
C THR A 253 -13.88 -1.96 28.65
N LYS A 254 -12.95 -2.45 29.48
CA LYS A 254 -12.98 -2.34 30.95
C LYS A 254 -12.08 -1.26 31.56
N LYS A 255 -11.74 -0.20 30.81
CA LYS A 255 -11.18 1.03 31.38
C LYS A 255 -12.12 2.21 31.13
N ILE A 256 -13.14 2.32 31.98
CA ILE A 256 -13.86 3.57 32.27
C ILE A 256 -13.75 3.80 33.77
#